data_AF-M5VMU6-F1
#
_entry.id   AF-M5VMU6-F1
#
_cell.length_a   1.000
_cell.length_b   1.000
_cell.length_c   1.000
_cell.angle_alpha   90.00
_cell.angle_beta   90.00
_cell.angle_gamma   90.00
#
_symmetry.space_group_name_H-M   'P 1'
#
loop_
_entity.id
_entity.type
_entity.pdbx_description
1 polymer ?
#
loop_
_entity_poly.entity_id
_entity_poly.type
_entity_poly.pdbx_seq_one_letter_code
_entity_poly.pdbx_strand_id
1 'polypeptide(L)'
;MTRQVEAHHYCAHQNEEMRQCLIYDGPEADARLIGLEYVVSENLFLTLPDEEKPLWHSHEYEVKSGVLFMPRVPGVIERRDMEKVCKTYGKVWHFWEVDKGDNLPLGIPRVMMALTRDGQLDEVLKKGVEERYGVSFDKERVNRAYMSGPEHGVHPLANGAGKGLKTELRETGCVKPPADSVSPVLRASV
;
A
#
# COMPACT_ATOMS: atom_id res chain seq x y z
N MET A 1 -11.35 -3.56 9.88
CA MET A 1 -11.16 -2.96 8.54
C MET A 1 -12.50 -3.05 7.85
N THR A 2 -13.00 -1.99 7.23
CA THR A 2 -14.34 -2.00 6.60
C THR A 2 -14.31 -2.19 5.10
N ARG A 3 -13.17 -1.92 4.45
CA ARG A 3 -12.95 -2.02 3.01
C ARG A 3 -11.52 -2.51 2.75
N GLN A 4 -11.35 -3.37 1.76
CA GLN A 4 -10.07 -3.98 1.36
C GLN A 4 -9.99 -3.99 -0.16
N VAL A 5 -8.79 -3.80 -0.68
CA VAL A 5 -8.50 -3.76 -2.10
C VAL A 5 -7.31 -4.67 -2.34
N GLU A 6 -7.45 -5.60 -3.27
CA GLU A 6 -6.32 -6.35 -3.82
C GLU A 6 -5.47 -5.41 -4.67
N ALA A 7 -4.16 -5.43 -4.43
CA ALA A 7 -3.24 -4.46 -5.00
C ALA A 7 -2.10 -5.17 -5.72
N HIS A 8 -1.96 -4.90 -7.00
CA HIS A 8 -0.91 -5.47 -7.85
C HIS A 8 0.24 -4.49 -8.02
N HIS A 9 1.36 -4.79 -7.38
CA HIS A 9 2.53 -3.91 -7.32
C HIS A 9 3.53 -4.25 -8.43
N TYR A 10 3.86 -3.25 -9.26
CA TYR A 10 4.88 -3.34 -10.30
C TYR A 10 6.00 -2.37 -9.97
N CYS A 11 7.09 -2.90 -9.42
CA CYS A 11 8.12 -2.10 -8.76
C CYS A 11 9.40 -1.94 -9.59
N ALA A 12 9.89 -0.71 -9.67
CA ALA A 12 11.24 -0.38 -10.09
C ALA A 12 12.14 -0.13 -8.87
N HIS A 13 13.30 -0.77 -8.83
CA HIS A 13 14.29 -0.59 -7.77
C HIS A 13 15.16 0.62 -8.13
N GLN A 14 14.96 1.75 -7.45
CA GLN A 14 15.69 2.98 -7.75
C GLN A 14 17.12 2.90 -7.22
N ASN A 15 17.29 2.29 -6.05
CA ASN A 15 18.57 1.94 -5.45
C ASN A 15 18.37 0.78 -4.46
N GLU A 16 19.39 0.47 -3.65
CA GLU A 16 19.35 -0.63 -2.67
C GLU A 16 18.34 -0.40 -1.53
N GLU A 17 17.98 0.85 -1.25
CA GLU A 17 17.15 1.25 -0.12
C GLU A 17 15.75 1.73 -0.51
N MET A 18 15.47 1.89 -1.81
CA MET A 18 14.24 2.54 -2.27
C MET A 18 13.68 1.88 -3.54
N ARG A 19 12.40 1.46 -3.47
CA ARG A 19 11.61 1.00 -4.61
C ARG A 19 10.43 1.95 -4.83
N GLN A 20 10.02 2.06 -6.09
CA GLN A 20 8.81 2.76 -6.49
C GLN A 20 7.92 1.78 -7.26
N CYS A 21 6.66 1.67 -6.87
CA CYS A 21 5.72 0.75 -7.50
C CYS A 21 4.53 1.50 -8.07
N LEU A 22 4.15 1.12 -9.28
CA LEU A 22 2.80 1.37 -9.79
C LEU A 22 1.87 0.31 -9.20
N ILE A 23 0.68 0.70 -8.78
CA ILE A 23 -0.32 -0.20 -8.21
C ILE A 23 -1.53 -0.27 -9.13
N TYR A 24 -1.91 -1.48 -9.52
CA TYR A 24 -3.09 -1.78 -10.32
C TYR A 24 -4.13 -2.56 -9.50
N ASP A 25 -5.39 -2.49 -9.92
CA ASP A 25 -6.50 -3.26 -9.32
C ASP A 25 -6.61 -4.70 -9.82
N GLY A 26 -5.75 -5.09 -10.77
CA GLY A 26 -5.71 -6.44 -11.33
C GLY A 26 -4.42 -6.69 -12.12
N PRO A 27 -4.18 -7.95 -12.53
CA PRO A 27 -3.01 -8.32 -13.33
C PRO A 27 -3.22 -8.19 -14.85
N GLU A 28 -4.44 -7.89 -15.28
CA GLU A 28 -4.83 -7.85 -16.69
C GLU A 28 -4.30 -6.61 -17.42
N ALA A 29 -4.19 -6.68 -18.75
CA ALA A 29 -3.60 -5.61 -19.56
C ALA A 29 -4.40 -4.29 -19.54
N ASP A 30 -5.69 -4.36 -19.24
CA ASP A 30 -6.61 -3.23 -19.11
C ASP A 30 -6.90 -2.84 -17.64
N ALA A 31 -6.14 -3.39 -16.69
CA ALA A 31 -6.25 -3.04 -15.29
C ALA A 31 -6.04 -1.54 -15.06
N ARG A 32 -6.78 -0.99 -14.10
CA ARG A 32 -6.74 0.43 -13.78
C ARG A 32 -5.53 0.71 -12.91
N LEU A 33 -4.77 1.76 -13.26
CA LEU A 33 -3.77 2.31 -12.36
C LEU A 33 -4.49 2.97 -11.19
N ILE A 34 -4.38 2.38 -9.99
CA ILE A 34 -5.09 2.84 -8.80
C ILE A 34 -4.19 3.59 -7.83
N GLY A 35 -2.88 3.40 -7.87
CA GLY A 35 -2.01 3.89 -6.82
C GLY A 35 -0.52 3.89 -7.11
N LEU A 36 0.20 4.41 -6.12
CA LEU A 36 1.66 4.36 -6.04
C LEU A 36 2.08 3.86 -4.67
N GLU A 37 3.16 3.11 -4.64
CA GLU A 37 3.87 2.77 -3.41
C GLU A 37 5.32 3.25 -3.47
N TYR A 38 5.79 3.81 -2.36
CA TYR A 38 7.20 3.94 -2.07
C TYR A 38 7.58 2.92 -1.01
N VAL A 39 8.56 2.08 -1.31
CA VAL A 39 9.10 1.09 -0.36
C VAL A 39 10.49 1.54 0.04
N VAL A 40 10.76 1.62 1.34
CA VAL A 40 12.07 2.03 1.88
C VAL A 40 12.63 1.01 2.86
N SER A 41 13.96 0.94 2.94
CA SER A 41 14.66 0.19 3.99
C SER A 41 14.26 0.69 5.39
N GLU A 42 14.40 -0.17 6.40
CA GLU A 42 14.25 0.24 7.81
C GLU A 42 15.20 1.40 8.15
N ASN A 43 16.45 1.35 7.67
CA ASN A 43 17.43 2.42 7.89
C ASN A 43 16.91 3.76 7.41
N LEU A 44 16.40 3.83 6.17
CA LEU A 44 15.86 5.07 5.60
C LEU A 44 14.58 5.50 6.34
N PHE A 45 13.69 4.56 6.66
CA PHE A 45 12.49 4.83 7.45
C PHE A 45 12.81 5.47 8.81
N LEU A 46 13.84 5.01 9.51
CA LEU A 46 14.23 5.54 10.82
C LEU A 46 14.73 6.99 10.75
N THR A 47 15.21 7.44 9.58
CA THR A 47 15.63 8.85 9.36
C THR A 47 14.47 9.80 9.08
N LEU A 48 13.26 9.27 8.82
CA LEU A 48 12.10 10.11 8.53
C LEU A 48 11.67 10.91 9.77
N PRO A 49 11.09 12.11 9.58
CA PRO A 49 10.44 12.84 10.67
C PRO A 49 9.32 12.00 11.32
N ASP A 50 9.09 12.18 12.62
CA ASP A 50 8.10 11.40 13.36
C ASP A 50 6.67 11.63 12.86
N GLU A 51 6.36 12.83 12.35
CA GLU A 51 5.08 13.17 11.73
C GLU A 51 4.83 12.46 10.40
N GLU A 52 5.89 11.99 9.73
CA GLU A 52 5.81 11.31 8.44
C GLU A 52 5.58 9.81 8.63
N LYS A 53 6.19 9.19 9.64
CA LYS A 53 6.13 7.74 9.92
C LYS A 53 4.71 7.15 9.99
N PRO A 54 3.67 7.82 10.52
CA PRO A 54 2.29 7.32 10.50
C PRO A 54 1.75 7.01 9.11
N LEU A 55 2.28 7.64 8.06
CA LEU A 55 1.85 7.41 6.68
C LEU A 55 2.45 6.12 6.08
N TRP A 56 3.35 5.46 6.79
CA TRP A 56 4.03 4.25 6.34
C TRP A 56 3.53 3.04 7.12
N HIS A 57 3.52 1.88 6.50
CA HIS A 57 3.23 0.60 7.13
C HIS A 57 4.41 -0.35 7.01
N SER A 58 4.52 -1.31 7.93
CA SER A 58 5.53 -2.38 7.83
C SER A 58 5.01 -3.50 6.95
N HIS A 59 5.85 -4.04 6.08
CA HIS A 59 5.53 -5.22 5.26
C HIS A 59 5.67 -6.55 6.03
N GLU A 60 6.17 -6.52 7.27
CA GLU A 60 6.50 -7.74 8.02
C GLU A 60 5.34 -8.75 8.03
N TYR A 61 4.14 -8.29 8.42
CA TYR A 61 3.01 -9.19 8.59
C TYR A 61 2.52 -9.74 7.24
N GLU A 62 2.40 -8.90 6.21
CA GLU A 62 1.91 -9.33 4.89
C GLU A 62 2.84 -10.35 4.24
N VAL A 63 4.16 -10.18 4.41
CA VAL A 63 5.15 -11.14 3.94
C VAL A 63 5.07 -12.45 4.71
N LYS A 64 5.12 -12.39 6.05
CA LYS A 64 5.18 -13.59 6.90
C LYS A 64 3.86 -14.35 6.95
N SER A 65 2.73 -13.67 6.75
CA SER A 65 1.42 -14.31 6.66
C SER A 65 1.19 -15.03 5.34
N GLY A 66 2.03 -14.79 4.33
CA GLY A 66 1.92 -15.35 2.99
C GLY A 66 0.98 -14.59 2.05
N VAL A 67 0.34 -13.50 2.52
CA VAL A 67 -0.63 -12.72 1.74
C VAL A 67 0.04 -11.88 0.66
N LEU A 68 1.24 -11.35 0.93
CA LEU A 68 2.07 -10.73 -0.10
C LEU A 68 2.89 -11.81 -0.80
N PHE A 69 2.70 -12.00 -2.10
CA PHE A 69 3.44 -12.98 -2.88
C PHE A 69 3.67 -12.49 -4.31
N MET A 70 4.61 -13.12 -5.02
CA MET A 70 4.88 -12.83 -6.44
C MET A 70 4.28 -13.92 -7.34
N PRO A 71 3.14 -13.67 -8.00
CA PRO A 71 2.53 -14.66 -8.88
C PRO A 71 3.50 -15.16 -9.95
N ARG A 72 3.47 -16.48 -10.22
CA ARG A 72 4.26 -17.13 -11.29
C ARG A 72 5.78 -17.10 -11.09
N VAL A 73 6.28 -16.62 -9.94
CA VAL A 73 7.69 -16.73 -9.55
C VAL A 73 7.88 -17.99 -8.70
N PRO A 74 8.87 -18.84 -9.00
CA PRO A 74 9.14 -20.01 -8.16
C PRO A 74 9.45 -19.61 -6.71
N GLY A 75 8.83 -20.28 -5.74
CA GLY A 75 8.91 -19.89 -4.33
C GLY A 75 10.34 -19.79 -3.76
N VAL A 76 11.29 -20.58 -4.24
CA VAL A 76 12.71 -20.46 -3.82
C VAL A 76 13.37 -19.15 -4.26
N ILE A 77 12.94 -18.60 -5.40
CA ILE A 77 13.41 -17.31 -5.92
C ILE A 77 12.66 -16.19 -5.21
N GLU A 78 11.34 -16.32 -5.11
CA GLU A 78 10.49 -15.34 -4.46
C GLU A 78 10.93 -15.07 -3.02
N ARG A 79 11.21 -16.12 -2.25
CA ARG A 79 11.57 -15.98 -0.83
C ARG A 79 12.81 -15.13 -0.59
N ARG A 80 13.76 -15.09 -1.52
CA ARG A 80 14.95 -14.22 -1.40
C ARG A 80 14.61 -12.73 -1.44
N ASP A 81 13.60 -12.36 -2.23
CA ASP A 81 13.13 -10.97 -2.23
C ASP A 81 12.23 -10.70 -1.03
N MET A 82 11.37 -11.66 -0.65
CA MET A 82 10.54 -11.55 0.54
C MET A 82 11.35 -11.39 1.83
N GLU A 83 12.52 -12.02 1.96
CA GLU A 83 13.44 -11.79 3.10
C GLU A 83 13.86 -10.31 3.23
N LYS A 84 14.01 -9.61 2.09
CA LYS A 84 14.32 -8.18 2.06
C LYS A 84 13.07 -7.35 2.34
N VAL A 85 11.98 -7.63 1.63
CA VAL A 85 10.71 -6.89 1.75
C VAL A 85 10.16 -6.97 3.18
N CYS A 86 10.31 -8.11 3.86
CA CYS A 86 9.88 -8.30 5.25
C CYS A 86 10.45 -7.26 6.23
N LYS A 87 11.56 -6.61 5.88
CA LYS A 87 12.27 -5.61 6.70
C LYS A 87 12.03 -4.16 6.24
N THR A 88 11.10 -3.95 5.32
CA THR A 88 10.88 -2.63 4.69
C THR A 88 9.57 -2.00 5.14
N TYR A 89 9.45 -0.70 4.89
CA TYR A 89 8.24 0.08 5.13
C TYR A 89 7.70 0.62 3.81
N GLY A 90 6.37 0.60 3.65
CA GLY A 90 5.65 1.06 2.46
C GLY A 90 4.79 2.29 2.74
N LYS A 91 4.81 3.28 1.84
CA LYS A 91 3.87 4.40 1.81
C LYS A 91 3.03 4.31 0.55
N VAL A 92 1.76 3.97 0.73
CA VAL A 92 0.82 3.73 -0.37
C VAL A 92 -0.21 4.85 -0.45
N TRP A 93 -0.38 5.39 -1.66
CA TRP A 93 -1.48 6.27 -2.02
C TRP A 93 -2.34 5.64 -3.10
N HIS A 94 -3.62 5.43 -2.81
CA HIS A 94 -4.60 5.11 -3.84
C HIS A 94 -5.31 6.39 -4.30
N PHE A 95 -5.30 6.60 -5.61
CA PHE A 95 -5.99 7.69 -6.31
C PHE A 95 -7.36 7.25 -6.83
N TRP A 96 -7.61 5.94 -6.93
CA TRP A 96 -8.89 5.37 -7.35
C TRP A 96 -9.39 4.34 -6.33
N GLU A 97 -10.52 4.65 -5.68
CA GLU A 97 -11.22 3.74 -4.77
C GLU A 97 -12.12 2.76 -5.57
N VAL A 98 -11.52 1.85 -6.34
CA VAL A 98 -12.21 0.93 -7.26
C VAL A 98 -13.28 0.05 -6.59
N ASP A 99 -13.14 -0.21 -5.31
CA ASP A 99 -14.08 -0.97 -4.50
C ASP A 99 -15.39 -0.21 -4.19
N LYS A 100 -15.50 1.08 -4.54
CA LYS A 100 -16.77 1.82 -4.56
C LYS A 100 -17.63 1.56 -5.79
N GLY A 101 -17.04 1.02 -6.86
CA GLY A 101 -17.73 0.80 -8.13
C GLY A 101 -17.80 2.03 -9.06
N ASP A 102 -17.12 3.13 -8.73
CA ASP A 102 -17.06 4.31 -9.59
C ASP A 102 -16.20 4.05 -10.85
N ASN A 103 -16.71 4.48 -12.01
CA ASN A 103 -16.01 4.36 -13.30
C ASN A 103 -14.86 5.36 -13.49
N LEU A 104 -14.74 6.34 -12.61
CA LEU A 104 -13.69 7.35 -12.62
C LEU A 104 -13.05 7.46 -11.22
N PRO A 105 -11.80 7.93 -11.11
CA PRO A 105 -11.12 8.15 -9.83
C PRO A 105 -11.67 9.41 -9.13
N LEU A 106 -12.87 9.29 -8.54
CA LEU A 106 -13.54 10.40 -7.88
C LEU A 106 -13.00 10.62 -6.46
N GLY A 107 -12.89 11.90 -6.07
CA GLY A 107 -12.52 12.30 -4.71
C GLY A 107 -11.02 12.51 -4.52
N ILE A 108 -10.59 12.49 -3.25
CA ILE A 108 -9.20 12.73 -2.85
C ILE A 108 -8.43 11.41 -2.68
N PRO A 109 -7.10 11.43 -2.85
CA PRO A 109 -6.27 10.26 -2.60
C PRO A 109 -6.41 9.73 -1.17
N ARG A 110 -6.27 8.43 -1.01
CA ARG A 110 -6.31 7.71 0.27
C ARG A 110 -4.94 7.14 0.59
N VAL A 111 -4.48 7.35 1.82
CA VAL A 111 -3.36 6.57 2.35
C VAL A 111 -3.87 5.17 2.65
N MET A 112 -3.18 4.15 2.16
CA MET A 112 -3.54 2.75 2.40
C MET A 112 -2.61 2.15 3.45
N MET A 113 -3.14 1.21 4.21
CA MET A 113 -2.42 0.49 5.26
C MET A 113 -2.45 -1.01 4.99
N ALA A 114 -1.35 -1.66 5.31
CA ALA A 114 -1.21 -3.10 5.28
C ALA A 114 -2.01 -3.82 6.36
N LEU A 115 -2.18 -5.13 6.16
CA LEU A 115 -2.54 -6.04 7.24
C LEU A 115 -1.40 -6.09 8.27
N THR A 116 -1.73 -6.10 9.56
CA THR A 116 -0.76 -6.09 10.66
C THR A 116 -0.93 -7.24 11.64
N ARG A 117 -2.03 -7.99 11.57
CA ARG A 117 -2.33 -9.15 12.44
C ARG A 117 -3.43 -10.04 11.86
N ASP A 118 -3.53 -11.24 12.42
CA ASP A 118 -4.57 -12.21 12.10
C ASP A 118 -5.98 -11.65 12.39
N GLY A 119 -6.96 -12.13 11.62
CA GLY A 119 -8.36 -11.71 11.72
C GLY A 119 -8.68 -10.37 11.05
N GLN A 120 -7.73 -9.75 10.34
CA GLN A 120 -8.00 -8.54 9.55
C GLN A 120 -8.44 -8.84 8.12
N LEU A 121 -7.87 -9.85 7.46
CA LEU A 121 -8.17 -10.19 6.06
C LEU A 121 -9.61 -10.73 5.93
N ASP A 122 -10.34 -10.24 4.92
CA ASP A 122 -11.65 -10.77 4.57
C ASP A 122 -11.53 -12.20 3.99
N GLU A 123 -12.33 -13.13 4.52
CA GLU A 123 -12.25 -14.55 4.16
C GLU A 123 -12.71 -14.85 2.73
N VAL A 124 -13.61 -14.03 2.17
CA VAL A 124 -14.06 -14.18 0.78
C VAL A 124 -12.94 -13.72 -0.16
N LEU A 125 -12.30 -12.59 0.16
CA LEU A 125 -11.12 -12.12 -0.58
C LEU A 125 -9.96 -13.13 -0.49
N LYS A 126 -9.66 -13.65 0.70
CA LYS A 126 -8.63 -14.69 0.91
C LYS A 126 -8.83 -15.87 -0.05
N LYS A 127 -10.01 -16.50 0.01
CA LYS A 127 -10.33 -17.66 -0.82
C LYS A 127 -10.28 -17.34 -2.30
N GLY A 128 -10.83 -16.19 -2.71
CA GLY A 128 -10.81 -15.76 -4.10
C GLY A 128 -9.39 -15.61 -4.66
N VAL A 129 -8.46 -15.04 -3.88
CA VAL A 129 -7.05 -14.92 -4.31
C VAL A 129 -6.36 -16.29 -4.34
N GLU A 130 -6.52 -17.11 -3.30
CA GLU A 130 -5.93 -18.45 -3.23
C GLU A 130 -6.37 -19.33 -4.42
N GLU A 131 -7.67 -19.32 -4.74
CA GLU A 131 -8.24 -20.04 -5.88
C GLU A 131 -7.72 -19.52 -7.23
N ARG A 132 -7.72 -18.19 -7.44
CA ARG A 132 -7.27 -17.60 -8.71
C ARG A 132 -5.80 -17.86 -9.01
N TYR A 133 -4.94 -17.84 -8.00
CA TYR A 133 -3.49 -18.00 -8.18
C TYR A 133 -2.98 -19.41 -7.87
N GLY A 134 -3.83 -20.31 -7.37
CA GLY A 134 -3.43 -21.66 -6.97
C GLY A 134 -2.40 -21.66 -5.84
N VAL A 135 -2.51 -20.71 -4.91
CA VAL A 135 -1.59 -20.53 -3.77
C VAL A 135 -2.29 -20.87 -2.46
N SER A 136 -1.50 -21.10 -1.41
CA SER A 136 -2.02 -21.22 -0.04
C SER A 136 -1.22 -20.29 0.87
N PHE A 137 -1.89 -19.30 1.43
CA PHE A 137 -1.28 -18.34 2.35
C PHE A 137 -0.78 -19.05 3.61
N ASP A 138 -1.53 -20.02 4.12
CA ASP A 138 -1.12 -20.79 5.31
C ASP A 138 0.12 -21.65 5.03
N LYS A 139 0.24 -22.23 3.83
CA LYS A 139 1.46 -22.92 3.40
C LYS A 139 2.64 -21.95 3.28
N GLU A 140 2.44 -20.78 2.68
CA GLU A 140 3.48 -19.77 2.56
C GLU A 140 3.90 -19.21 3.92
N ARG A 141 2.97 -19.03 4.86
CA ARG A 141 3.27 -18.67 6.26
C ARG A 141 4.22 -19.67 6.90
N VAL A 142 3.96 -20.97 6.76
CA VAL A 142 4.86 -22.03 7.26
C VAL A 142 6.22 -21.95 6.56
N ASN A 143 6.23 -21.80 5.23
CA ASN A 143 7.46 -21.68 4.45
C ASN A 143 8.29 -20.44 4.79
N ARG A 144 7.69 -19.40 5.41
CA ARG A 144 8.31 -18.11 5.72
C ARG A 144 8.51 -17.89 7.21
N ALA A 145 8.24 -18.89 8.05
CA ALA A 145 8.36 -18.79 9.51
C ALA A 145 9.77 -18.44 10.01
N TYR A 146 10.80 -18.69 9.19
CA TYR A 146 12.19 -18.34 9.51
C TYR A 146 12.54 -16.87 9.21
N MET A 147 11.70 -16.13 8.49
CA MET A 147 11.98 -14.74 8.12
C MET A 147 11.83 -13.81 9.33
N SER A 148 12.77 -12.87 9.47
CA SER A 148 12.69 -11.79 10.44
C SER A 148 12.12 -10.51 9.81
N GLY A 149 11.35 -9.77 10.61
CA GLY A 149 10.93 -8.41 10.29
C GLY A 149 12.07 -7.39 10.46
N PRO A 150 11.72 -6.10 10.59
CA PRO A 150 12.68 -5.04 10.93
C PRO A 150 13.52 -5.40 12.17
N GLU A 151 14.80 -5.03 12.15
CA GLU A 151 15.79 -5.34 13.18
C GLU A 151 15.40 -4.80 14.56
N HIS A 152 14.77 -3.62 14.60
CA HIS A 152 14.29 -3.00 15.85
C HIS A 152 12.83 -3.33 16.17
N GLY A 153 12.23 -4.27 15.43
CA GLY A 153 10.79 -4.52 15.43
C GLY A 153 10.02 -3.44 14.70
N VAL A 154 8.71 -3.66 14.51
CA VAL A 154 7.84 -2.68 13.86
C VAL A 154 7.78 -1.40 14.69
N HIS A 155 8.18 -0.29 14.09
CA HIS A 155 8.22 1.01 14.76
C HIS A 155 6.81 1.45 15.21
N PRO A 156 6.63 1.96 16.45
CA PRO A 156 5.31 2.27 17.01
C PRO A 156 4.56 3.40 16.29
N LEU A 157 5.30 4.29 15.59
CA LEU A 157 4.69 5.34 14.77
C LEU A 157 4.30 4.86 13.36
N ALA A 158 4.72 3.68 12.91
CA ALA A 158 4.23 3.12 11.65
C ALA A 158 2.77 2.65 11.78
N ASN A 159 2.19 2.16 10.68
CA ASN A 159 0.83 1.61 10.64
C ASN A 159 -0.21 2.58 11.22
N GLY A 160 -0.15 3.86 10.83
CA GLY A 160 -1.03 4.90 11.35
C GLY A 160 -0.88 5.17 12.85
N ALA A 161 0.28 4.84 13.45
CA ALA A 161 0.50 4.87 14.90
C ALA A 161 -0.57 4.08 15.69
N GLY A 162 -1.00 2.94 15.14
CA GLY A 162 -2.04 2.08 15.71
C GLY A 162 -3.46 2.60 15.53
N LYS A 163 -3.66 3.67 14.74
CA LYS A 163 -4.96 4.26 14.44
C LYS A 163 -5.27 4.17 12.95
N GLY A 164 -6.56 4.28 12.61
CA GLY A 164 -6.97 4.51 11.23
C GLY A 164 -6.68 5.95 10.81
N LEU A 165 -6.11 6.14 9.63
CA LEU A 165 -5.91 7.46 9.03
C LEU A 165 -7.01 7.75 8.01
N LYS A 166 -7.43 9.02 7.94
CA LYS A 166 -8.39 9.52 6.96
C LYS A 166 -7.84 10.81 6.37
N THR A 167 -7.79 10.88 5.05
CA THR A 167 -7.48 12.12 4.33
C THR A 167 -8.70 13.04 4.35
N GLU A 168 -8.45 14.32 4.63
CA GLU A 168 -9.45 15.38 4.64
C GLU A 168 -9.00 16.51 3.73
N LEU A 169 -9.89 16.95 2.85
CA LEU A 169 -9.69 18.15 2.06
C LEU A 169 -10.03 19.37 2.93
N ARG A 170 -9.14 20.37 2.96
CA ARG A 170 -9.36 21.62 3.67
C ARG A 170 -9.01 22.78 2.75
N GLU A 171 -9.88 23.78 2.70
CA GLU A 171 -9.56 25.05 2.06
C GLU A 171 -8.48 25.78 2.86
N THR A 172 -7.56 26.40 2.15
CA THR A 172 -6.56 27.30 2.73
C THR A 172 -6.56 28.59 1.94
N GLY A 173 -6.18 29.69 2.59
CA GLY A 173 -6.09 30.98 1.93
C GLY A 173 -5.12 30.89 0.75
N CYS A 174 -5.62 31.12 -0.46
CA CYS A 174 -4.74 31.41 -1.59
C CYS A 174 -3.97 32.68 -1.21
N VAL A 175 -2.63 32.68 -1.35
CA VAL A 175 -1.88 33.95 -1.39
C VAL A 175 -2.65 34.86 -2.34
N LYS A 176 -3.04 36.06 -1.88
CA LYS A 176 -3.89 36.98 -2.64
C LYS A 176 -3.49 36.91 -4.12
N PRO A 177 -4.41 36.56 -5.02
CA PRO A 177 -4.05 36.58 -6.41
C PRO A 177 -3.55 37.98 -6.79
N PRO A 178 -2.61 38.10 -7.76
CA PRO A 178 -2.38 39.38 -8.41
C PRO A 178 -3.74 39.98 -8.80
N ALA A 179 -3.89 41.30 -8.74
CA ALA A 179 -5.16 42.02 -8.88
C ALA A 179 -6.01 41.66 -10.12
N ASP A 180 -5.42 40.94 -11.08
CA ASP A 180 -6.00 40.57 -12.37
C ASP A 180 -6.44 39.09 -12.50
N SER A 181 -6.36 38.27 -11.45
CA SER A 181 -6.82 36.87 -11.59
C SER A 181 -8.34 36.77 -11.49
N VAL A 182 -8.98 36.38 -12.59
CA VAL A 182 -10.42 36.10 -12.65
C VAL A 182 -10.73 34.85 -11.81
N SER A 183 -11.63 34.97 -10.83
CA SER A 183 -12.11 33.83 -10.03
C SER A 183 -12.64 32.71 -10.93
N PRO A 184 -12.26 31.43 -10.72
CA PRO A 184 -12.87 30.33 -11.44
C PRO A 184 -14.29 30.13 -10.90
N VAL A 185 -15.26 30.73 -11.60
CA VAL A 185 -16.67 30.43 -11.36
C VAL A 185 -16.93 29.04 -11.96
N LEU A 186 -16.88 28.01 -11.14
CA LEU A 186 -17.46 26.71 -11.47
C LEU A 186 -18.98 26.87 -11.51
N ARG A 187 -19.52 27.17 -12.69
CA ARG A 187 -20.94 27.00 -12.98
C ARG A 187 -21.15 25.55 -13.41
N ALA A 188 -21.69 24.73 -12.52
CA ALA A 188 -22.38 23.51 -12.92
C ALA A 188 -23.77 23.93 -13.43
N SER A 189 -24.04 23.70 -14.71
CA SER A 189 -25.38 23.74 -15.28
C SER A 189 -25.96 22.33 -15.31
N VAL A 190 -27.25 22.25 -14.96
CA VAL A 190 -28.10 21.06 -14.73
C VAL A 190 -28.02 20.04 -15.86
#